data_AF-C6PQ10-F1
#
_entry.id   AF-C6PQ10-F1
#
_cell.length_a   1.000
_cell.length_b   1.000
_cell.length_c   1.000
_cell.angle_alpha   90.00
_cell.angle_beta   90.00
_cell.angle_gamma   90.00
#
_symmetry.space_group_name_H-M   'P 1'
#
loop_
_entity.id
_entity.type
_entity.pdbx_description
1 polymer ?
#
loop_
_entity_poly.entity_id
_entity_poly.type
_entity_poly.pdbx_seq_one_letter_code
_entity_poly.pdbx_strand_id
1 'polypeptide(L)'
;VLEEPIGGRCLFVKEINNMFEVKDLITRRVQTIGIACKDKNKTLEFADSVTALGVDRVVDVGLMNIYDYPWDGCFMTNELVRWCSVNIN
;
A
#
# COMPACT_ATOMS: atom_id res chain seq x y z
N VAL A 1 -9.65 0.31 16.73
CA VAL A 1 -10.32 0.92 15.56
C VAL A 1 -9.42 1.97 14.92
N LEU A 2 -9.53 2.19 13.61
CA LEU A 2 -8.89 3.33 12.92
C LEU A 2 -9.77 4.57 13.09
N GLU A 3 -9.14 5.74 13.23
CA GLU A 3 -9.88 7.02 13.28
C GLU A 3 -10.32 7.44 11.87
N GLU A 4 -11.41 8.19 11.77
CA GLU A 4 -11.81 8.76 10.49
C GLU A 4 -10.77 9.78 9.98
N PRO A 5 -10.51 9.85 8.67
CA PRO A 5 -9.52 10.75 8.10
C PRO A 5 -9.99 12.21 8.25
N ILE A 6 -9.21 13.01 8.97
CA ILE A 6 -9.46 14.45 9.12
C ILE A 6 -8.71 15.32 8.10
N GLY A 7 -7.83 14.71 7.29
CA GLY A 7 -7.02 15.37 6.27
C GLY A 7 -5.87 16.22 6.82
N GLY A 8 -5.22 16.97 5.93
CA GLY A 8 -4.12 17.88 6.30
C GLY A 8 -2.84 17.16 6.75
N ARG A 9 -2.13 17.76 7.71
CA ARG A 9 -0.86 17.24 8.27
C ARG A 9 -1.09 16.59 9.64
N CYS A 10 -2.06 15.69 9.72
CA CYS A 10 -2.38 14.98 10.97
C CYS A 10 -2.01 13.49 10.87
N LEU A 11 -1.48 12.94 11.97
CA LEU A 11 -1.16 11.53 12.11
C LEU A 11 -1.79 11.00 13.40
N PHE A 12 -2.45 9.84 13.30
CA PHE A 12 -2.90 9.08 14.47
C PHE A 12 -1.86 8.01 14.77
N VAL A 13 -1.37 7.97 16.01
CA VAL A 13 -0.38 6.99 16.46
C VAL A 13 -1.05 6.04 17.44
N LYS A 14 -0.88 4.73 17.21
CA LYS A 14 -1.38 3.67 18.09
C LYS A 14 -0.26 2.67 18.31
N GLU A 15 -0.03 2.35 19.58
CA GLU A 15 0.90 1.29 19.96
C GLU A 15 0.19 -0.07 19.86
N ILE A 16 0.93 -1.06 19.38
CA ILE A 16 0.49 -2.45 19.24
C ILE A 16 1.63 -3.36 19.70
N ASN A 17 1.31 -4.51 20.28
CA ASN A 17 2.34 -5.44 20.75
C ASN A 17 2.88 -6.29 19.60
N ASN A 18 2.04 -6.55 18.60
CA ASN A 18 2.37 -7.34 17.44
C ASN A 18 1.78 -6.71 16.17
N MET A 19 2.61 -6.57 15.13
CA MET A 19 2.18 -6.04 13.84
C MET A 19 1.01 -6.81 13.20
N PHE A 20 0.85 -8.11 13.49
CA PHE A 20 -0.28 -8.88 12.98
C PHE A 20 -1.63 -8.52 13.64
N GLU A 21 -1.65 -7.77 14.74
CA GLU A 21 -2.87 -7.23 15.35
C GLU A 21 -3.56 -6.19 14.46
N VAL A 22 -2.84 -5.58 13.51
CA VAL A 22 -3.44 -4.60 12.59
C VAL A 22 -4.44 -5.23 11.62
N LYS A 23 -4.46 -6.57 11.47
CA LYS A 23 -5.43 -7.28 10.63
C LYS A 23 -6.88 -6.93 11.01
N ASP A 24 -7.13 -6.81 12.31
CA ASP A 24 -8.45 -6.47 12.85
C ASP A 24 -8.85 -5.00 12.59
N LEU A 25 -7.90 -4.20 12.13
CA LEU A 25 -8.10 -2.80 11.78
C LEU A 25 -8.29 -2.59 10.27
N ILE A 26 -8.04 -3.62 9.45
CA ILE A 26 -8.16 -3.52 7.99
C ILE A 26 -9.63 -3.45 7.61
N THR A 27 -9.94 -2.46 6.78
CA THR A 27 -11.24 -2.28 6.15
C THR A 27 -11.04 -2.13 4.65
N ARG A 28 -12.11 -2.23 3.87
CA ARG A 28 -12.06 -1.99 2.40
C ARG A 28 -11.59 -0.58 2.01
N ARG A 29 -11.48 0.36 2.95
CA ARG A 29 -10.94 1.71 2.70
C ARG A 29 -9.41 1.76 2.77
N VAL A 30 -8.76 0.72 3.30
CA VAL A 30 -7.30 0.66 3.44
C VAL A 30 -6.71 0.15 2.13
N GLN A 31 -6.31 1.07 1.26
CA GLN A 31 -5.69 0.72 -0.04
C GLN A 31 -4.20 0.40 0.09
N THR A 32 -3.49 1.10 0.97
CA THR A 32 -2.02 1.01 1.02
C THR A 32 -1.54 0.97 2.46
N ILE A 33 -0.61 0.06 2.74
CA ILE A 33 0.14 -0.01 4.00
C ILE A 33 1.60 0.30 3.72
N GLY A 34 2.12 1.32 4.40
CA GLY A 34 3.56 1.56 4.51
C GLY A 34 4.17 0.69 5.59
N ILE A 35 5.20 -0.08 5.28
CA ILE A 35 5.93 -0.93 6.23
C ILE A 35 7.39 -0.49 6.38
N ALA A 36 7.89 -0.54 7.60
CA ALA A 36 9.30 -0.29 7.91
C ALA A 36 9.79 -1.43 8.82
N CYS A 37 10.19 -2.54 8.23
CA CYS A 37 10.65 -3.73 8.93
C CYS A 37 11.94 -4.24 8.28
N LYS A 38 12.96 -4.57 9.09
CA LYS A 38 14.23 -5.10 8.57
C LYS A 38 14.14 -6.58 8.17
N ASP A 39 13.21 -7.31 8.77
CA ASP A 39 13.00 -8.73 8.48
C ASP A 39 12.13 -8.89 7.24
N LYS A 40 12.75 -9.31 6.14
CA LYS A 40 12.07 -9.48 4.84
C LYS A 40 11.06 -10.63 4.85
N ASN A 41 11.35 -11.72 5.56
CA ASN A 41 10.45 -12.87 5.61
C ASN A 41 9.18 -12.51 6.39
N LYS A 42 9.35 -11.82 7.53
CA LYS A 42 8.23 -11.30 8.31
C LYS A 42 7.41 -10.27 7.54
N THR A 43 8.08 -9.44 6.74
CA THR A 43 7.41 -8.47 5.86
C THR A 43 6.57 -9.16 4.80
N LEU A 44 7.08 -10.24 4.20
CA LEU A 44 6.36 -11.02 3.20
C LEU A 44 5.14 -11.73 3.81
N GLU A 45 5.32 -12.42 4.94
CA GLU A 45 4.22 -13.08 5.67
C GLU A 45 3.12 -12.08 6.05
N PHE A 46 3.52 -10.89 6.48
CA PHE A 46 2.58 -9.81 6.75
C PHE A 46 1.85 -9.34 5.50
N ALA A 47 2.58 -9.07 4.42
CA ALA A 47 2.01 -8.62 3.16
C ALA A 47 0.96 -9.61 2.64
N ASP A 48 1.26 -10.91 2.63
CA ASP A 48 0.32 -11.96 2.25
C ASP A 48 -0.96 -11.91 3.11
N SER A 49 -0.79 -11.72 4.41
CA SER A 49 -1.92 -11.71 5.34
C SER A 49 -2.84 -10.50 5.20
N VAL A 50 -2.30 -9.32 4.90
CA VAL A 50 -3.10 -8.08 4.78
C VAL A 50 -3.69 -7.89 3.39
N THR A 51 -2.99 -8.37 2.34
CA THR A 51 -3.51 -8.35 0.97
C THR A 51 -4.70 -9.30 0.80
N ALA A 52 -4.69 -10.45 1.48
CA ALA A 52 -5.85 -11.34 1.56
C ALA A 52 -7.10 -10.68 2.19
N LEU A 53 -6.92 -9.59 2.94
CA LEU A 53 -7.99 -8.80 3.56
C LEU A 53 -8.43 -7.60 2.71
N GLY A 54 -7.86 -7.43 1.52
CA GLY A 54 -8.24 -6.39 0.55
C GLY A 54 -7.34 -5.15 0.54
N VAL A 55 -6.15 -5.21 1.12
CA VAL A 55 -5.13 -4.17 0.94
C VAL A 55 -4.48 -4.35 -0.43
N ASP A 56 -4.46 -3.31 -1.25
CA ASP A 56 -3.94 -3.39 -2.63
C ASP A 56 -2.41 -3.37 -2.68
N ARG A 57 -1.78 -2.61 -1.77
CA ARG A 57 -0.32 -2.40 -1.79
C ARG A 57 0.29 -2.42 -0.40
N VAL A 58 1.43 -3.11 -0.30
CA VAL A 58 2.34 -3.05 0.85
C VAL A 58 3.69 -2.58 0.34
N VAL A 59 4.12 -1.39 0.76
CA VAL A 59 5.32 -0.71 0.24
C VAL A 59 6.15 -0.15 1.39
N ASP A 60 7.41 0.21 1.12
CA ASP A 60 8.23 0.89 2.13
C ASP A 60 7.59 2.22 2.55
N VAL A 61 7.69 2.55 3.85
CA VAL A 61 7.25 3.86 4.36
C VAL A 61 7.94 4.98 3.57
N GLY A 62 7.13 5.91 3.06
CA GLY A 62 7.57 7.01 2.21
C GLY A 62 7.22 6.80 0.72
N LEU A 63 6.96 5.57 0.29
CA LEU A 63 6.63 5.27 -1.12
C LEU A 63 5.13 5.14 -1.39
N MET A 64 4.28 5.34 -0.38
CA MET A 64 2.82 5.14 -0.46
C MET A 64 2.12 5.98 -1.55
N ASN A 65 2.72 7.12 -1.94
CA ASN A 65 2.20 8.02 -2.98
C ASN A 65 3.01 7.97 -4.29
N ILE A 66 3.87 6.96 -4.47
CA ILE A 66 4.57 6.74 -5.73
C ILE A 66 3.68 5.88 -6.65
N TYR A 67 3.53 6.32 -7.90
CA TYR A 67 2.66 5.70 -8.91
C TYR A 67 3.37 4.69 -9.83
N ASP A 68 4.59 4.30 -9.48
CA ASP A 68 5.38 3.28 -10.19
C ASP A 68 4.92 1.84 -9.86
N TYR A 69 3.98 1.70 -8.92
CA TYR A 69 3.34 0.45 -8.51
C TYR A 69 1.85 0.49 -8.87
N PRO A 70 1.22 -0.67 -9.15
CA PRO A 70 -0.21 -0.73 -9.49
C PRO A 70 -1.08 -0.10 -8.40
N TRP A 71 -1.79 0.98 -8.73
CA TRP A 71 -2.78 1.61 -7.85
C TRP A 71 -4.16 1.09 -8.23
N ASP A 72 -4.94 0.59 -7.26
CA ASP A 72 -6.25 -0.04 -7.51
C ASP A 72 -6.21 -1.09 -8.65
N GLY A 73 -5.12 -1.85 -8.72
CA GLY A 73 -4.88 -2.88 -9.75
C GLY A 73 -4.43 -2.36 -11.12
N CYS A 74 -4.23 -1.05 -11.30
CA CYS A 74 -3.85 -0.43 -12.57
C CYS A 74 -2.50 0.27 -12.48
N PHE A 75 -1.67 0.18 -13.52
CA PHE A 75 -0.51 1.05 -13.66
C PHE A 75 -0.98 2.43 -14.14
N MET A 76 -1.26 3.33 -13.20
CA MET A 76 -1.87 4.64 -13.50
C MET A 76 -1.14 5.41 -14.59
N THR A 77 0.19 5.37 -14.60
CA THR A 77 1.00 6.04 -15.63
C THR A 77 0.76 5.46 -17.02
N ASN A 78 0.55 4.15 -17.16
CA ASN A 78 0.22 3.51 -18.44
C ASN A 78 -1.11 4.00 -19.01
N GLU A 79 -2.08 4.31 -18.16
CA GLU A 79 -3.41 4.81 -18.54
C GLU A 79 -3.38 6.30 -18.93
N LEU A 80 -2.35 7.04 -18.52
CA LEU A 80 -2.19 8.47 -18.77
C LEU A 80 -1.30 8.80 -19.98
N VAL A 81 -0.70 7.79 -20.62
CA VAL A 81 0.19 7.97 -21.78
C VAL A 81 -0.41 7.35 -23.04
N ARG A 82 -0.12 7.95 -24.20
CA ARG A 82 -0.35 7.32 -25.49
C ARG A 82 0.92 6.58 -25.91
N TRP A 83 0.83 5.26 -26.00
CA TRP A 83 1.90 4.44 -26.55
C TRP A 83 2.03 4.68 -28.06
N CYS A 84 3.23 5.04 -28.50
CA CYS A 84 3.59 5.19 -29.91
C CYS A 84 4.72 4.21 -30.23
N SER A 85 4.63 3.54 -31.37
CA SER A 85 5.66 2.61 -31.85
C SER A 85 6.06 2.97 -33.27
N VAL A 86 7.36 2.91 -33.56
CA VAL A 86 7.91 3.05 -34.91
C VAL A 86 8.71 1.80 -35.19
N ASN A 87 8.33 1.07 -36.24
CA ASN A 87 9.04 -0.12 -36.70
C ASN A 87 9.72 0.23 -38.04
N ILE A 88 11.05 0.28 -38.02
CA ILE A 88 11.90 0.56 -39.17
C ILE A 88 12.89 -0.59 -39.30
N ASN A 89 13.04 -1.10 -40.52
CA ASN A 89 13.93 -2.22 -40.86
C ASN A 89 15.41 -1.88 -40.69
#